data_AF-A0A8X6W8H5-F1
#
_entry.id   AF-A0A8X6W8H5-F1
#
_cell.length_a   1.000
_cell.length_b   1.000
_cell.length_c   1.000
_cell.angle_alpha   90.00
_cell.angle_beta   90.00
_cell.angle_gamma   90.00
#
_symmetry.space_group_name_H-M   'P 1'
#
loop_
_entity.id
_entity.type
_entity.pdbx_description
1 polymer ?
#
loop_
_entity_poly.entity_id
_entity_poly.type
_entity_poly.pdbx_seq_one_letter_code
_entity_poly.pdbx_strand_id
1 'polypeptide(L)'
;MRIYVAFVFGECICINLGLGAYPEKSATQPGAGPTNLNSLKEIENDPKSLKMLTYNFETVRCMNEMASEFKPTIREGIRYWNMTVQYWLAIYIYRKTAASKPIKMLVTMFVSAIWHGVYPGYYLSLLGTPLLLISEIEVEKAFRKHATELQQEIYDFVWITGKNRD
;
A
#
# COMPACT_ATOMS: atom_id res chain seq x y z
N MET A 1 -8.24 14.66 7.89
CA MET A 1 -9.54 14.95 7.22
C MET A 1 -9.41 15.56 5.83
N ARG A 2 -8.72 16.70 5.61
CA ARG A 2 -8.67 17.34 4.27
C ARG A 2 -8.06 16.44 3.18
N ILE A 3 -7.00 15.70 3.51
CA ILE A 3 -6.31 14.83 2.54
C ILE A 3 -7.14 13.60 2.16
N TYR A 4 -7.83 12.94 3.12
CA TYR A 4 -8.71 11.81 2.80
C TYR A 4 -9.82 12.20 1.83
N VAL A 5 -10.45 13.35 2.07
CA VAL A 5 -11.50 13.88 1.19
C VAL A 5 -10.95 14.07 -0.22
N ALA A 6 -9.74 14.62 -0.37
CA ALA A 6 -9.11 14.78 -1.68
C ALA A 6 -8.85 13.44 -2.39
N PHE A 7 -8.36 12.42 -1.66
CA PHE A 7 -8.15 11.09 -2.23
C PHE A 7 -9.47 10.43 -2.67
N VAL A 8 -10.48 10.41 -1.80
CA VAL A 8 -11.80 9.84 -2.10
C VAL A 8 -12.44 10.55 -3.30
N PHE A 9 -12.40 11.88 -3.36
CA PHE A 9 -12.92 12.60 -4.52
C PHE A 9 -12.15 12.28 -5.81
N GLY A 10 -10.83 12.15 -5.74
CA GLY A 10 -10.02 11.73 -6.89
C GLY A 10 -10.42 10.35 -7.39
N GLU A 11 -10.63 9.39 -6.47
CA GLU A 11 -11.12 8.06 -6.79
C GLU A 11 -12.52 8.09 -7.41
N CYS A 12 -13.45 8.86 -6.83
CA CYS A 12 -14.80 9.03 -7.39
C CYS A 12 -14.77 9.60 -8.80
N ILE A 13 -13.87 10.54 -9.11
CA ILE A 13 -13.72 11.08 -10.47
C ILE A 13 -13.26 9.99 -11.43
N CYS A 14 -12.25 9.20 -11.05
CA CYS A 14 -11.79 8.07 -11.86
C CYS A 14 -12.90 7.05 -12.11
N ILE A 15 -13.65 6.69 -11.07
CA ILE A 15 -14.78 5.74 -11.16
C ILE A 15 -15.87 6.27 -12.08
N ASN A 16 -16.26 7.54 -11.97
CA ASN A 16 -17.27 8.15 -12.84
C ASN A 16 -16.83 8.19 -14.31
N LEU A 17 -15.53 8.30 -14.58
CA LEU A 17 -14.97 8.24 -15.93
C LEU A 17 -14.78 6.80 -16.44
N GLY A 18 -15.09 5.78 -15.63
CA GLY A 18 -14.85 4.38 -15.95
C GLY A 18 -13.36 3.99 -15.94
N LEU A 19 -12.49 4.83 -15.38
CA LEU A 19 -11.06 4.58 -15.34
C LEU A 19 -10.76 3.50 -14.30
N GLY A 20 -9.99 2.50 -14.73
CA GLY A 20 -9.58 1.41 -13.85
C GLY A 20 -10.67 0.37 -13.55
N ALA A 21 -11.76 0.37 -14.32
CA ALA A 21 -12.73 -0.70 -14.30
C ALA A 21 -12.11 -1.97 -14.88
N TYR A 22 -11.95 -3.00 -14.06
CA TYR A 22 -11.46 -4.30 -14.51
C TYR A 22 -12.34 -5.44 -13.98
N PRO A 23 -12.40 -6.57 -14.70
CA PRO A 23 -12.98 -7.80 -14.20
C PRO A 23 -12.49 -8.18 -12.80
N GLU A 24 -13.41 -8.49 -11.88
CA GLU A 24 -13.04 -8.91 -10.52
C GLU A 24 -12.13 -10.15 -10.53
N LYS A 25 -12.35 -11.07 -11.48
CA LYS A 25 -11.52 -12.27 -11.71
C LYS A 25 -10.05 -11.96 -12.01
N SER A 26 -9.74 -10.75 -12.47
CA SER A 26 -8.38 -10.35 -12.85
C SER A 26 -7.45 -10.01 -11.68
N ALA A 27 -7.94 -10.13 -10.44
CA ALA A 27 -7.16 -9.90 -9.22
C ALA A 27 -6.41 -8.56 -9.27
N THR A 28 -7.16 -7.48 -9.48
CA THR A 28 -6.63 -6.13 -9.57
C THR A 28 -5.90 -5.70 -8.30
N GLN A 29 -4.86 -4.88 -8.47
CA GLN A 29 -4.16 -4.26 -7.35
C GLN A 29 -4.00 -2.75 -7.59
N PRO A 30 -3.99 -1.93 -6.51
CA PRO A 30 -3.72 -0.50 -6.59
C PRO A 30 -2.48 -0.17 -7.42
N GLY A 31 -2.66 0.66 -8.46
CA GLY A 31 -1.61 1.10 -9.37
C GLY A 31 -1.11 0.05 -10.38
N ALA A 32 -1.24 -1.26 -10.08
CA ALA A 32 -0.78 -2.34 -10.95
C ALA A 32 -1.78 -2.72 -12.04
N GLY A 33 -3.07 -2.45 -11.82
CA GLY A 33 -4.13 -2.98 -12.67
C GLY A 33 -4.30 -4.49 -12.50
N PRO A 34 -4.73 -5.22 -13.54
CA PRO A 34 -5.00 -6.64 -13.47
C PRO A 34 -3.72 -7.47 -13.35
N THR A 35 -3.62 -8.29 -12.32
CA THR A 35 -2.43 -9.14 -12.10
C THR A 35 -2.58 -10.54 -12.68
N ASN A 36 -3.82 -11.05 -12.79
CA ASN A 36 -4.10 -12.35 -13.38
C ASN A 36 -4.46 -12.22 -14.88
N LEU A 37 -3.42 -12.21 -15.73
CA LEU A 37 -3.60 -12.05 -17.18
C LEU A 37 -4.27 -13.26 -17.86
N ASN A 38 -4.17 -14.45 -17.29
CA ASN A 38 -4.80 -15.65 -17.87
C ASN A 38 -6.33 -15.53 -17.79
N SER A 39 -6.85 -15.08 -16.64
CA SER A 39 -8.28 -14.84 -16.48
C SER A 39 -8.83 -13.79 -17.45
N LEU A 40 -8.02 -12.78 -17.81
CA LEU A 40 -8.41 -11.78 -18.80
C LEU A 40 -8.52 -12.38 -20.20
N LYS A 41 -7.57 -13.24 -20.59
CA LYS A 41 -7.59 -13.93 -21.89
C LYS A 41 -8.77 -14.89 -22.00
N GLU A 42 -9.13 -15.56 -20.92
CA GLU A 42 -10.32 -16.42 -20.88
C GLU A 42 -11.61 -15.62 -21.11
N ILE A 43 -11.71 -14.43 -20.51
CA ILE A 43 -12.85 -13.52 -20.68
C ILE A 43 -12.89 -12.95 -22.11
N GLU A 44 -11.74 -12.62 -22.70
CA GLU A 44 -11.63 -12.13 -24.07
C GLU A 44 -12.16 -13.16 -25.09
N ASN A 45 -11.92 -14.44 -24.83
CA ASN A 45 -12.37 -15.54 -25.70
C ASN A 45 -13.87 -15.85 -25.59
N ASP A 46 -14.58 -15.35 -24.57
CA ASP A 46 -16.03 -15.49 -24.42
C ASP A 46 -16.73 -14.12 -24.31
N PRO A 47 -17.01 -13.45 -25.45
CA PRO A 47 -17.60 -12.12 -25.46
C PRO A 47 -19.03 -12.06 -24.90
N LYS A 48 -19.74 -13.20 -24.73
CA LYS A 48 -21.06 -13.21 -24.08
C LYS A 48 -20.95 -13.04 -22.56
N SER A 49 -19.83 -13.47 -21.97
CA SER A 49 -19.57 -13.34 -20.53
C SER A 49 -19.31 -11.89 -20.08
N LEU A 50 -18.87 -11.01 -21.00
CA LEU A 50 -18.49 -9.62 -20.71
C LEU A 50 -19.63 -8.77 -20.13
N LYS A 51 -20.88 -9.03 -20.54
CA LYS A 51 -22.06 -8.26 -20.08
C LYS A 51 -22.56 -8.67 -18.69
N MET A 52 -22.21 -9.87 -18.23
CA MET A 52 -22.63 -10.39 -16.92
C MET A 52 -21.53 -10.27 -15.85
N LEU A 53 -20.35 -9.77 -16.21
CA LEU A 53 -19.21 -9.75 -15.33
C LEU A 53 -19.29 -8.59 -14.32
N THR A 54 -18.93 -8.87 -13.07
CA THR A 54 -18.71 -7.83 -12.07
C THR A 54 -17.35 -7.18 -12.31
N TYR A 55 -17.35 -5.84 -12.29
CA TYR A 55 -16.14 -5.03 -12.39
C TYR A 55 -15.84 -4.40 -11.03
N ASN A 56 -14.55 -4.25 -10.75
CA ASN A 56 -14.07 -3.50 -9.59
C ASN A 56 -13.18 -2.33 -10.04
N PHE A 57 -12.91 -1.42 -9.11
CA PHE A 57 -12.10 -0.21 -9.33
C PHE A 57 -10.87 -0.17 -8.41
N GLU A 58 -10.46 -1.31 -7.86
CA GLU A 58 -9.36 -1.39 -6.88
C GLU A 58 -8.04 -0.86 -7.43
N THR A 59 -7.86 -0.84 -8.75
CA THR A 59 -6.64 -0.30 -9.36
C THR A 59 -6.47 1.21 -9.17
N VAL A 60 -7.57 1.98 -9.06
CA VAL A 60 -7.51 3.44 -8.86
C VAL A 60 -7.56 3.80 -7.39
N ARG A 61 -7.84 2.83 -6.52
CA ARG A 61 -7.84 3.00 -5.07
C ARG A 61 -6.45 3.41 -4.60
N CYS A 62 -6.33 4.64 -4.15
CA CYS A 62 -5.10 5.24 -3.67
C CYS A 62 -4.97 5.08 -2.15
N MET A 63 -6.07 5.00 -1.41
CA MET A 63 -6.02 4.93 0.05
C MET A 63 -7.05 3.95 0.63
N ASN A 64 -6.73 3.37 1.78
CA ASN A 64 -7.73 2.78 2.68
C ASN A 64 -7.60 3.48 4.03
N GLU A 65 -8.56 4.36 4.34
CA GLU A 65 -8.54 5.24 5.50
C GLU A 65 -8.63 4.45 6.79
N MET A 66 -9.52 3.45 6.83
CA MET A 66 -9.71 2.62 8.01
C MET A 66 -8.45 1.81 8.31
N ALA A 67 -7.88 1.18 7.30
CA ALA A 67 -6.67 0.39 7.49
C ALA A 67 -5.42 1.27 7.73
N SER A 68 -5.35 2.47 7.14
CA SER A 68 -4.23 3.38 7.38
C SER A 68 -4.20 3.91 8.83
N GLU A 69 -5.36 4.18 9.43
CA GLU A 69 -5.45 4.81 10.75
C GLU A 69 -5.54 3.80 11.90
N PHE A 70 -6.21 2.66 11.68
CA PHE A 70 -6.55 1.74 12.77
C PHE A 70 -5.72 0.45 12.78
N LYS A 71 -4.85 0.22 11.79
CA LYS A 71 -3.90 -0.90 11.88
C LYS A 71 -2.88 -0.61 13.00
N PRO A 72 -2.51 -1.63 13.80
CA PRO A 72 -1.73 -1.43 15.02
C PRO A 72 -0.26 -1.11 14.75
N THR A 73 0.22 -1.30 13.51
CA THR A 73 1.63 -1.14 13.14
C THR A 73 1.80 0.02 12.17
N ILE A 74 2.91 0.75 12.32
CA ILE A 74 3.32 1.82 11.41
C ILE A 74 3.52 1.24 10.01
N ARG A 75 4.10 0.04 9.92
CA ARG A 75 4.26 -0.67 8.65
C ARG A 75 2.93 -0.89 7.94
N GLU A 76 1.92 -1.39 8.63
CA GLU A 76 0.61 -1.65 8.03
C GLU A 76 -0.11 -0.35 7.70
N GLY A 77 -0.10 0.64 8.60
CA GLY A 77 -0.70 1.95 8.33
C GLY A 77 -0.16 2.58 7.04
N ILE A 78 1.18 2.63 6.90
CA ILE A 78 1.83 3.14 5.68
C ILE A 78 1.46 2.29 4.46
N ARG A 79 1.31 0.97 4.58
CA ARG A 79 0.98 0.10 3.43
C ARG A 79 -0.34 0.48 2.75
N TYR A 80 -1.30 1.01 3.51
CA TYR A 80 -2.61 1.43 3.01
C TYR A 80 -2.69 2.92 2.66
N TRP A 81 -1.60 3.67 2.85
CA TRP A 81 -1.50 5.08 2.52
C TRP A 81 -0.91 5.29 1.12
N ASN A 82 -1.63 5.95 0.20
CA ASN A 82 -1.08 6.35 -1.11
C ASN A 82 -0.52 5.16 -1.94
N MET A 83 -1.28 4.07 -2.00
CA MET A 83 -0.92 2.76 -2.54
C MET A 83 -0.50 2.82 -4.01
N THR A 84 -1.15 3.65 -4.83
CA THR A 84 -0.81 3.84 -6.25
C THR A 84 0.57 4.49 -6.42
N VAL A 85 0.91 5.48 -5.59
CA VAL A 85 2.25 6.10 -5.59
C VAL A 85 3.30 5.13 -5.05
N GLN A 86 2.97 4.34 -4.01
CA GLN A 86 3.86 3.29 -3.54
C GLN A 86 4.17 2.27 -4.64
N TYR A 87 3.16 1.84 -5.40
CA TYR A 87 3.35 0.97 -6.55
C TYR A 87 4.27 1.61 -7.61
N TRP A 88 4.02 2.88 -7.94
CA TRP A 88 4.86 3.61 -8.90
C TRP A 88 6.32 3.68 -8.45
N LEU A 89 6.57 4.05 -7.19
CA LEU A 89 7.91 4.07 -6.59
C LEU A 89 8.55 2.67 -6.60
N ALA A 90 7.78 1.62 -6.32
CA ALA A 90 8.28 0.25 -6.31
C ALA A 90 8.73 -0.21 -7.69
N ILE A 91 7.92 0.03 -8.74
CA ILE A 91 8.21 -0.43 -10.10
C ILE A 91 9.31 0.39 -10.77
N TYR A 92 9.23 1.72 -10.67
CA TYR A 92 10.07 2.61 -11.46
C TYR A 92 11.36 3.02 -10.76
N ILE A 93 11.39 3.06 -9.43
CA ILE A 93 12.57 3.49 -8.67
C ILE A 93 13.23 2.31 -7.97
N TYR A 94 12.50 1.64 -7.07
CA TYR A 94 13.07 0.60 -6.21
C TYR A 94 13.61 -0.59 -7.01
N ARG A 95 12.78 -1.16 -7.90
CA ARG A 95 13.16 -2.33 -8.72
C ARG A 95 14.25 -2.00 -9.74
N LYS A 96 14.29 -0.75 -10.23
CA LYS A 96 15.28 -0.30 -11.23
C LYS A 96 16.63 0.08 -10.61
N THR A 97 16.68 0.37 -9.30
CA THR A 97 17.93 0.70 -8.62
C THR A 97 18.78 -0.56 -8.43
N ALA A 98 19.95 -0.60 -9.07
CA ALA A 98 20.93 -1.69 -8.95
C ALA A 98 21.88 -1.47 -7.76
N ALA A 99 21.37 -1.61 -6.54
CA ALA A 99 22.13 -1.45 -5.30
C ALA A 99 21.67 -2.43 -4.21
N SER A 100 22.31 -2.39 -3.04
CA SER A 100 21.87 -3.16 -1.87
C SER A 100 20.48 -2.67 -1.39
N LYS A 101 19.70 -3.55 -0.74
CA LYS A 101 18.36 -3.23 -0.20
C LYS A 101 18.29 -1.90 0.58
N PRO A 102 19.20 -1.57 1.52
CA PRO A 102 19.13 -0.30 2.24
C PRO A 102 19.35 0.91 1.33
N ILE A 103 20.27 0.81 0.35
CA ILE A 103 20.51 1.89 -0.61
C ILE A 103 19.28 2.07 -1.51
N LYS A 104 18.66 0.99 -1.98
CA LYS A 104 17.41 1.07 -2.77
C LYS A 104 16.31 1.80 -2.00
N MET A 105 16.11 1.46 -0.72
CA MET A 105 15.10 2.12 0.11
C MET A 105 15.41 3.62 0.29
N LEU A 106 16.67 3.97 0.56
CA LEU A 106 17.08 5.36 0.71
C LEU A 106 16.85 6.15 -0.57
N VAL A 107 17.26 5.62 -1.72
CA VAL A 107 17.04 6.24 -3.03
C VAL A 107 15.53 6.41 -3.31
N THR A 108 14.72 5.39 -3.05
CA THR A 108 13.26 5.49 -3.23
C THR A 108 12.65 6.59 -2.36
N MET A 109 13.01 6.65 -1.09
CA MET A 109 12.47 7.68 -0.18
C MET A 109 13.01 9.08 -0.49
N PHE A 110 14.25 9.18 -1.00
CA PHE A 110 14.81 10.43 -1.49
C PHE A 110 14.07 10.96 -2.71
N VAL A 111 13.78 10.09 -3.70
CA VAL A 111 12.97 10.46 -4.87
C VAL A 111 11.55 10.87 -4.43
N SER A 112 10.97 10.17 -3.46
CA SER A 112 9.69 10.57 -2.86
C SER A 112 9.76 11.96 -2.23
N ALA A 113 10.88 12.30 -1.56
CA ALA A 113 11.06 13.62 -0.94
C ALA A 113 11.13 14.74 -1.99
N ILE A 114 11.88 14.51 -3.08
CA ILE A 114 11.93 15.43 -4.22
C ILE A 114 10.54 15.64 -4.81
N TRP A 115 9.74 14.59 -4.94
CA TRP A 115 8.37 14.68 -5.46
C TRP A 115 7.47 15.59 -4.63
N HIS A 116 7.67 15.64 -3.31
CA HIS A 116 6.94 16.56 -2.43
C HIS A 116 7.50 18.00 -2.44
N GLY A 117 8.78 18.18 -2.77
CA GLY A 117 9.38 19.48 -3.06
C GLY A 117 10.78 19.66 -2.47
N VAL A 118 11.21 20.91 -2.40
CA VAL A 118 12.57 21.28 -1.95
C VAL A 118 12.65 21.66 -0.47
N TYR A 119 11.52 21.69 0.25
CA TYR A 119 11.51 22.04 1.66
C TYR A 119 12.18 20.95 2.51
N PRO A 120 13.07 21.31 3.46
CA PRO A 120 13.85 20.35 4.22
C PRO A 120 12.99 19.38 5.05
N GLY A 121 11.80 19.80 5.46
CA GLY A 121 10.86 18.97 6.21
C GLY A 121 10.46 17.69 5.48
N TYR A 122 10.38 17.69 4.14
CA TYR A 122 10.04 16.49 3.36
C TYR A 122 11.15 15.44 3.40
N TYR A 123 12.40 15.88 3.38
CA TYR A 123 13.55 14.99 3.45
C TYR A 123 13.65 14.36 4.84
N LEU A 124 13.45 15.15 5.89
CA LEU A 124 13.46 14.66 7.27
C LEU A 124 12.37 13.59 7.50
N SER A 125 11.14 13.84 7.05
CA SER A 125 10.03 12.91 7.28
C SER A 125 10.15 11.63 6.46
N LEU A 126 10.45 11.74 5.16
CA LEU A 126 10.48 10.60 4.26
C LEU A 126 11.75 9.76 4.39
N LEU A 127 12.92 10.38 4.55
CA LEU A 127 14.15 9.62 4.83
C LEU A 127 14.17 9.08 6.27
N GLY A 128 13.43 9.69 7.18
CA GLY A 128 13.21 9.18 8.53
C GLY A 128 12.28 7.96 8.58
N THR A 129 11.40 7.77 7.60
CA THR A 129 10.41 6.70 7.60
C THR A 129 11.04 5.29 7.64
N PRO A 130 12.08 4.94 6.84
CA PRO A 130 12.78 3.66 6.99
C PRO A 130 13.36 3.44 8.39
N LEU A 131 13.84 4.49 9.06
CA LEU A 131 14.36 4.38 10.43
C LEU A 131 13.23 4.01 11.40
N LEU A 132 12.07 4.65 11.29
CA LEU A 132 10.89 4.30 12.10
C LEU A 132 10.47 2.84 11.91
N LEU A 133 10.47 2.35 10.67
CA LEU A 133 10.15 0.95 10.36
C LEU A 133 11.17 -0.04 10.93
N ILE A 134 12.46 0.33 10.94
CA ILE A 134 13.50 -0.49 11.58
C ILE A 134 13.32 -0.47 13.09
N SER A 135 13.09 0.69 13.69
CA SER A 135 12.84 0.83 15.12
C SER A 135 11.64 -0.01 15.57
N GLU A 136 10.55 -0.02 14.81
CA GLU A 136 9.39 -0.88 15.08
C GLU A 136 9.77 -2.36 15.16
N ILE A 137 10.58 -2.85 14.20
CA ILE A 137 11.05 -4.25 14.19
C ILE A 137 11.90 -4.55 15.42
N GLU A 138 12.86 -3.68 15.74
CA GLU A 138 13.80 -3.92 16.83
C GLU A 138 13.11 -3.83 18.20
N VAL A 139 12.13 -2.93 18.36
CA VAL A 139 11.27 -2.88 19.55
C VAL A 139 10.45 -4.16 19.68
N GLU A 140 9.82 -4.64 18.60
CA GLU A 140 9.05 -5.88 18.62
C GLU A 140 9.94 -7.08 19.01
N LYS A 141 11.14 -7.20 18.42
CA LYS A 141 12.10 -8.25 18.76
C LYS A 141 12.54 -8.18 20.22
N ALA A 142 12.88 -6.98 20.70
CA ALA A 142 13.32 -6.77 22.06
C ALA A 142 12.21 -7.09 23.06
N PHE A 143 10.97 -6.70 22.76
CA PHE A 143 9.79 -7.04 23.57
C PHE A 143 9.61 -8.55 23.65
N ARG A 144 9.53 -9.24 22.51
CA ARG A 144 9.35 -10.72 22.46
C ARG A 144 10.46 -11.48 23.17
N LYS A 145 11.69 -10.95 23.22
CA LYS A 145 12.80 -11.58 23.94
C LYS A 145 12.65 -11.53 25.46
N HIS A 146 11.99 -10.50 26.00
CA HIS A 146 11.91 -10.27 27.46
C HIS A 146 10.50 -10.43 28.04
N ALA A 147 9.48 -10.53 27.19
CA ALA A 147 8.08 -10.69 27.58
C ALA A 147 7.76 -12.12 28.00
N THR A 148 6.91 -12.28 29.02
CA THR A 148 6.35 -13.58 29.43
C THR A 148 5.36 -14.11 28.38
N GLU A 149 5.04 -15.40 28.42
CA GLU A 149 4.08 -16.02 27.49
C GLU A 149 2.72 -15.29 27.48
N LEU A 150 2.17 -14.99 28.66
CA LEU A 150 0.92 -14.22 28.77
C LEU A 150 1.04 -12.80 28.17
N GLN A 151 2.18 -12.13 28.34
CA GLN A 151 2.41 -10.82 27.74
C GLN A 151 2.51 -10.90 26.21
N GLN A 152 3.12 -11.96 25.68
CA GLN A 152 3.19 -12.21 24.25
C GLN A 152 1.80 -12.55 23.69
N GLU A 153 0.99 -13.34 24.39
CA GLU A 153 -0.40 -13.64 23.99
C GLU A 153 -1.28 -12.39 24.00
N ILE A 154 -1.19 -11.53 25.02
CA ILE A 154 -1.92 -10.25 25.05
C ILE A 154 -1.43 -9.33 23.93
N TYR A 155 -0.11 -9.25 23.73
CA TYR A 155 0.48 -8.48 22.65
C TYR A 155 -0.03 -8.97 21.30
N ASP A 156 0.04 -10.26 21.04
CA ASP A 156 -0.43 -10.87 19.80
C ASP A 156 -1.95 -10.75 19.67
N PHE A 157 -2.73 -10.80 20.75
CA PHE A 157 -4.16 -10.51 20.67
C PHE A 157 -4.41 -9.08 20.19
N VAL A 158 -3.76 -8.08 20.78
CA VAL A 158 -3.91 -6.66 20.39
C VAL A 158 -3.36 -6.42 18.97
N TRP A 159 -2.25 -7.07 18.63
CA TRP A 159 -1.52 -6.90 17.38
C TRP A 159 -2.15 -7.68 16.20
N ILE A 160 -2.64 -8.91 16.43
CA ILE A 160 -3.29 -9.78 15.43
C ILE A 160 -4.76 -9.42 15.25
N THR A 161 -5.51 -9.04 16.29
CA THR A 161 -6.89 -8.56 16.10
C THR A 161 -6.93 -7.25 15.29
N GLY A 162 -5.88 -6.43 15.35
CA GLY A 162 -5.70 -5.32 14.44
C GLY A 162 -5.33 -5.75 13.01
N LYS A 163 -4.51 -6.81 12.86
CA LYS A 163 -4.06 -7.33 11.56
C LYS A 163 -5.16 -8.01 10.74
N ASN A 164 -6.02 -8.81 11.40
CA ASN A 164 -7.06 -9.63 10.77
C ASN A 164 -8.45 -8.95 10.67
N ARG A 165 -8.60 -7.70 11.14
CA ARG A 165 -9.77 -6.87 10.79
C ARG A 165 -9.53 -6.29 9.41
N ASP A 166 -9.83 -7.06 8.37
CA ASP A 166 -10.16 -6.62 7.00
C ASP A 166 -11.16 -7.63 6.43
#